data_AF-A0A2E0LBD7-F1
#
_entry.id   AF-A0A2E0LBD7-F1
#
_cell.length_a   1.000
_cell.length_b   1.000
_cell.length_c   1.000
_cell.angle_alpha   90.00
_cell.angle_beta   90.00
_cell.angle_gamma   90.00
#
_symmetry.space_group_name_H-M   'P 1'
#
loop_
_entity.id
_entity.type
_entity.pdbx_description
1 polymer ?
#
loop_
_entity_poly.entity_id
_entity_poly.type
_entity_poly.pdbx_seq_one_letter_code
_entity_poly.pdbx_strand_id
1 'polypeptide(L)'
;MHRGVKRLPHTFRDLLEHAGYGIQVLFWGDDSGYRDLLELKSELKTTMSMDEKHKDQFPEDAFVFVTHLASSFAWFLTNNDDDDPPLYQYHEDDYLKITHSSVSEFFNRLLEDNIRYRDAL
;
A
#
# COMPACT_ATOMS: atom_id res chain seq x y z
N MET A 1 -7.16 -12.55 0.03
CA MET A 1 -5.92 -13.19 -0.50
C MET A 1 -5.51 -12.53 -1.81
N HIS A 2 -4.24 -12.15 -1.93
CA HIS A 2 -3.65 -11.48 -3.11
C HIS A 2 -3.45 -12.40 -4.32
N ARG A 3 -4.52 -12.98 -4.84
CA ARG A 3 -4.50 -13.71 -6.12
C ARG A 3 -4.11 -12.75 -7.25
N GLY A 4 -3.38 -13.26 -8.25
CA GLY A 4 -2.93 -12.48 -9.42
C GLY A 4 -1.59 -11.77 -9.25
N VAL A 5 -1.01 -11.77 -8.03
CA VAL A 5 0.32 -11.20 -7.77
C VAL A 5 1.41 -12.13 -8.29
N LYS A 6 2.31 -11.60 -9.12
CA LYS A 6 3.44 -12.38 -9.69
C LYS A 6 4.77 -12.13 -9.00
N ARG A 7 5.09 -10.86 -8.73
CA ARG A 7 6.38 -10.45 -8.19
C ARG A 7 6.21 -9.25 -7.26
N LEU A 8 6.93 -9.26 -6.14
CA LEU A 8 7.08 -8.08 -5.29
C LEU A 8 8.28 -7.24 -5.79
N PRO A 9 8.13 -5.90 -5.89
CA PRO A 9 9.23 -4.97 -6.16
C PRO A 9 10.41 -5.22 -5.23
N HIS A 10 11.64 -5.06 -5.74
CA HIS A 10 12.84 -5.27 -4.92
C HIS A 10 12.82 -4.41 -3.66
N THR A 11 12.51 -3.12 -3.80
CA THR A 11 12.38 -2.17 -2.69
C THR A 11 11.42 -2.64 -1.59
N PHE A 12 10.28 -3.21 -1.97
CA PHE A 12 9.30 -3.68 -1.00
C PHE A 12 9.78 -4.96 -0.28
N ARG A 13 10.49 -5.86 -0.99
CA ARG A 13 11.12 -7.03 -0.37
C ARG A 13 12.22 -6.62 0.61
N ASP A 14 13.10 -5.71 0.20
CA ASP A 14 14.17 -5.20 1.05
C ASP A 14 13.60 -4.59 2.33
N LEU A 15 12.52 -3.81 2.22
CA LEU A 15 11.83 -3.27 3.38
C LEU A 15 11.32 -4.38 4.31
N LEU A 16 10.65 -5.40 3.77
CA LEU A 16 10.16 -6.52 4.57
C LEU A 16 11.29 -7.31 5.24
N GLU A 17 12.44 -7.46 4.57
CA GLU A 17 13.61 -8.15 5.12
C GLU A 17 14.28 -7.37 6.25
N HIS A 18 14.41 -6.05 6.11
CA HIS A 18 15.11 -5.19 7.08
C HIS A 18 14.19 -4.74 8.23
N ALA A 19 12.95 -4.36 7.92
CA ALA A 19 12.00 -3.90 8.92
C ALA A 19 11.31 -5.08 9.62
N GLY A 20 11.08 -6.20 8.92
CA GLY A 20 10.41 -7.38 9.46
C GLY A 20 9.10 -7.02 10.18
N TYR A 21 8.93 -7.50 11.41
CA TYR A 21 7.79 -7.14 12.27
C TYR A 21 7.72 -5.66 12.66
N GLY A 22 8.83 -4.92 12.53
CA GLY A 22 8.94 -3.49 12.85
C GLY A 22 8.33 -2.56 11.80
N ILE A 23 7.90 -3.07 10.64
CA ILE A 23 7.21 -2.27 9.61
C ILE A 23 5.95 -1.59 10.15
N GLN A 24 5.29 -2.21 11.14
CA GLN A 24 4.11 -1.68 11.84
C GLN A 24 4.40 -0.34 12.55
N VAL A 25 5.66 -0.08 12.90
CA VAL A 25 6.07 1.21 13.49
C VAL A 25 6.03 2.33 12.46
N LEU A 26 6.28 2.02 11.18
CA LEU A 26 6.20 3.00 10.09
C LEU A 26 4.75 3.34 9.73
N PHE A 27 3.83 2.45 10.08
CA PHE A 27 2.40 2.50 9.75
C PHE A 27 1.55 2.52 11.03
N TRP A 28 1.97 3.30 12.02
CA TRP A 28 1.31 3.27 13.34
C TRP A 28 -0.14 3.75 13.22
N GLY A 29 -1.08 2.83 13.50
CA GLY A 29 -2.52 3.07 13.42
C GLY A 29 -3.17 2.50 12.17
N ASP A 30 -2.37 1.92 11.27
CA ASP A 30 -2.81 1.30 10.03
C ASP A 30 -2.77 -0.22 10.09
N ASP A 31 -3.65 -0.88 9.34
CA ASP A 31 -3.60 -2.32 9.14
C ASP A 31 -2.56 -2.63 8.05
N SER A 32 -1.40 -3.12 8.49
CA SER A 32 -0.20 -3.37 7.69
C SER A 32 0.55 -4.65 8.09
N GLY A 33 0.02 -5.39 9.08
CA GLY A 33 0.60 -6.62 9.57
C GLY A 33 0.35 -7.80 8.64
N TYR A 34 1.07 -8.91 8.84
CA TYR A 34 0.96 -10.10 7.98
C TYR A 34 -0.48 -10.63 7.85
N ARG A 35 -1.27 -10.59 8.92
CA ARG A 35 -2.67 -11.04 8.88
C ARG A 35 -3.50 -10.11 8.01
N ASP A 36 -3.32 -8.82 8.17
CA ASP A 36 -4.02 -7.77 7.43
C ASP A 36 -3.70 -7.89 5.94
N LEU A 37 -2.42 -8.07 5.59
CA LEU A 37 -1.98 -8.32 4.21
C LEU A 37 -2.72 -9.47 3.51
N LEU A 38 -3.31 -10.44 4.23
CA LEU A 38 -4.11 -11.49 3.60
C LEU A 38 -5.50 -11.02 3.19
N GLU A 39 -6.03 -9.97 3.82
CA GLU A 39 -7.42 -9.51 3.73
C GLU A 39 -7.57 -8.14 3.03
N LEU A 40 -6.54 -7.28 3.07
CA LEU A 40 -6.56 -5.92 2.51
C LEU A 40 -7.07 -5.82 1.07
N LYS A 41 -6.67 -6.77 0.19
CA LYS A 41 -7.12 -6.76 -1.21
C LYS A 41 -8.61 -7.03 -1.34
N SER A 42 -9.16 -7.91 -0.50
CA SER A 42 -10.61 -8.18 -0.46
C SER A 42 -11.38 -7.01 0.13
N GLU A 43 -10.83 -6.36 1.15
CA GLU A 43 -11.42 -5.16 1.75
C GLU A 43 -11.49 -4.03 0.73
N LEU A 44 -10.37 -3.69 0.07
CA LEU A 44 -10.36 -2.67 -0.97
C LEU A 44 -11.36 -2.97 -2.09
N LYS A 45 -11.44 -4.22 -2.56
CA LYS A 45 -12.46 -4.62 -3.54
C LYS A 45 -13.88 -4.38 -3.05
N THR A 46 -14.15 -4.69 -1.79
CA THR A 46 -15.47 -4.50 -1.17
C THR A 46 -15.79 -3.00 -1.10
N THR A 47 -14.86 -2.19 -0.60
CA THR A 47 -15.00 -0.73 -0.53
C THR A 47 -15.22 -0.12 -1.91
N MET A 48 -14.37 -0.44 -2.90
CA MET A 48 -14.52 0.08 -4.26
C MET A 48 -15.79 -0.40 -4.97
N SER A 49 -16.32 -1.58 -4.63
CA SER A 49 -17.58 -2.06 -5.23
C SER A 49 -18.79 -1.20 -4.85
N MET A 50 -18.70 -0.47 -3.74
CA MET A 50 -19.71 0.50 -3.30
C MET A 50 -19.53 1.88 -3.97
N ASP A 51 -18.35 2.16 -4.54
CA ASP A 51 -18.09 3.36 -5.32
C ASP A 51 -18.52 3.16 -6.78
N GLU A 52 -19.68 3.71 -7.14
CA GLU A 52 -20.26 3.60 -8.49
C GLU A 52 -19.31 4.06 -9.61
N LYS A 53 -18.35 4.94 -9.31
CA LYS A 53 -17.42 5.50 -10.29
C LYS A 53 -16.19 4.62 -10.52
N HIS A 54 -15.76 3.85 -9.52
CA HIS A 54 -14.50 3.07 -9.58
C HIS A 54 -14.68 1.56 -9.38
N LYS A 55 -15.91 1.06 -9.19
CA LYS A 55 -16.20 -0.37 -8.98
C LYS A 55 -15.55 -1.35 -9.96
N ASP A 56 -15.31 -0.92 -11.20
CA ASP A 56 -14.74 -1.76 -12.26
C ASP A 56 -13.24 -1.51 -12.51
N GLN A 57 -12.59 -0.63 -11.74
CA GLN A 57 -11.23 -0.16 -12.01
C GLN A 57 -10.13 -0.91 -11.23
N PHE A 58 -10.50 -1.87 -10.37
CA PHE A 58 -9.52 -2.51 -9.50
C PHE A 58 -8.69 -3.60 -10.23
N PRO A 59 -7.36 -3.45 -10.35
CA PRO A 59 -6.54 -4.39 -11.10
C PRO A 59 -6.29 -5.70 -10.36
N GLU A 60 -6.35 -6.82 -11.09
CA GLU A 60 -6.14 -8.15 -10.51
C GLU A 60 -4.72 -8.39 -10.00
N ASP A 61 -3.73 -7.64 -10.47
CA ASP A 61 -2.34 -7.76 -10.07
C ASP A 61 -1.91 -6.73 -9.03
N ALA A 62 -2.87 -5.98 -8.46
CA ALA A 62 -2.61 -5.10 -7.33
C ALA A 62 -2.14 -5.88 -6.10
N PHE A 63 -1.08 -5.37 -5.48
CA PHE A 63 -0.65 -5.74 -4.14
C PHE A 63 -0.95 -4.61 -3.15
N VAL A 64 -2.02 -4.77 -2.37
CA VAL A 64 -2.43 -3.81 -1.33
C VAL A 64 -1.63 -4.11 -0.06
N PHE A 65 -0.92 -3.12 0.47
CA PHE A 65 0.03 -3.34 1.56
C PHE A 65 -0.25 -2.55 2.84
N VAL A 66 -1.17 -1.58 2.79
CA VAL A 66 -1.60 -0.82 3.97
C VAL A 66 -3.01 -0.25 3.76
N THR A 67 -3.78 -0.18 4.86
CA THR A 67 -4.99 0.63 4.95
C THR A 67 -5.01 1.43 6.25
N HIS A 68 -5.55 2.64 6.22
CA HIS A 68 -5.86 3.41 7.43
C HIS A 68 -7.38 3.41 7.65
N LEU A 69 -7.81 2.73 8.72
CA LEU A 69 -9.21 2.67 9.17
C LEU A 69 -10.22 2.28 8.06
N ALA A 70 -9.81 1.42 7.12
CA ALA A 70 -10.60 1.04 5.94
C ALA A 70 -11.09 2.20 5.05
N SER A 71 -10.58 3.42 5.27
CA SER A 71 -10.96 4.65 4.54
C SER A 71 -9.92 5.07 3.51
N SER A 72 -8.71 4.54 3.61
CA SER A 72 -7.66 4.75 2.62
C SER A 72 -6.81 3.52 2.42
N PHE A 73 -6.47 3.19 1.17
CA PHE A 73 -5.69 2.00 0.82
C PHE A 73 -4.54 2.40 -0.09
N ALA A 74 -3.38 1.75 0.06
CA ALA A 74 -2.26 1.91 -0.86
C ALA A 74 -1.83 0.58 -1.48
N TRP A 75 -1.51 0.62 -2.78
CA TRP A 75 -1.03 -0.55 -3.53
C TRP A 75 -0.08 -0.17 -4.65
N PHE A 76 0.59 -1.19 -5.17
CA PHE A 76 1.33 -1.15 -6.43
C PHE A 76 0.91 -2.32 -7.33
N LEU A 77 1.21 -2.22 -8.62
CA LEU A 77 0.98 -3.30 -9.60
C LEU A 77 2.18 -4.24 -9.64
N THR A 78 1.91 -5.51 -9.95
CA THR A 78 2.93 -6.58 -9.87
C THR A 78 3.14 -7.32 -11.19
N ASN A 79 2.38 -7.00 -12.24
CA ASN A 79 2.58 -7.52 -13.59
C ASN A 79 3.45 -6.64 -14.50
N ASN A 80 4.08 -5.59 -13.96
CA ASN A 80 5.04 -4.79 -14.72
C ASN A 80 6.47 -5.33 -14.52
N ASP A 81 7.36 -5.05 -15.49
CA ASP A 81 8.80 -5.35 -15.39
C ASP A 81 9.54 -4.27 -14.58
N ASP A 82 8.80 -3.36 -13.94
CA ASP A 82 9.33 -2.27 -13.15
C ASP A 82 9.57 -2.74 -11.71
N ASP A 83 10.83 -2.67 -11.27
CA ASP A 83 11.23 -3.06 -9.92
C ASP A 83 10.96 -1.98 -8.87
N ASP A 84 10.49 -0.80 -9.29
CA ASP A 84 10.11 0.32 -8.44
C ASP A 84 8.84 1.03 -8.95
N PRO A 85 7.70 0.31 -9.02
CA PRO A 85 6.51 0.78 -9.70
C PRO A 85 5.85 1.97 -8.99
N PRO A 86 4.97 2.73 -9.68
CA PRO A 86 4.22 3.81 -9.05
C PRO A 86 3.27 3.30 -7.96
N LEU A 87 2.95 4.19 -7.03
CA LEU A 87 2.00 3.94 -5.95
C LEU A 87 0.62 4.48 -6.28
N TYR A 88 -0.39 3.67 -6.02
CA TYR A 88 -1.78 4.04 -6.14
C TYR A 88 -2.39 4.12 -4.76
N GLN A 89 -3.21 5.14 -4.53
CA GLN A 89 -4.00 5.28 -3.33
C GLN A 89 -5.47 5.49 -3.67
N TYR A 90 -6.32 4.91 -2.85
CA TYR A 90 -7.75 5.15 -2.82
C TYR A 90 -8.07 5.82 -1.49
N HIS A 91 -8.84 6.90 -1.54
CA HIS A 91 -9.47 7.53 -0.39
C HIS A 91 -10.97 7.60 -0.66
N GLU A 92 -11.81 7.24 0.30
CA GLU A 92 -13.28 7.32 0.13
C GLU A 92 -13.75 8.73 -0.30
N ASP A 93 -13.10 9.78 0.18
CA ASP A 93 -13.46 11.18 -0.11
C ASP A 93 -12.85 11.75 -1.41
N ASP A 94 -11.74 11.18 -1.88
CA ASP A 94 -10.86 11.83 -2.86
C ASP A 94 -10.54 10.95 -4.08
N TYR A 95 -11.13 9.76 -4.13
CA TYR A 95 -11.08 8.81 -5.24
C TYR A 95 -9.67 8.24 -5.55
N LEU A 96 -9.61 7.31 -6.50
CA LEU A 96 -8.38 6.67 -6.96
C LEU A 96 -7.38 7.70 -7.54
N LYS A 97 -6.16 7.74 -7.00
CA LYS A 97 -5.06 8.59 -7.47
C LYS A 97 -3.74 7.83 -7.52
N ILE A 98 -2.89 8.18 -8.49
CA ILE A 98 -1.46 7.89 -8.42
C ILE A 98 -0.86 8.95 -7.50
N THR A 99 -0.22 8.55 -6.41
CA THR A 99 0.24 9.49 -5.38
C THR A 99 1.76 9.59 -5.29
N HIS A 100 2.47 8.54 -5.68
CA HIS A 100 3.93 8.54 -5.77
C HIS A 100 4.39 7.96 -7.10
N SER A 101 5.49 8.52 -7.60
CA SER A 101 6.08 8.08 -8.86
C SER A 101 6.73 6.70 -8.75
N SER A 102 7.08 6.28 -7.52
CA SER A 102 7.69 4.99 -7.22
C SER A 102 7.41 4.54 -5.78
N VAL A 103 7.57 3.23 -5.53
CA VAL A 103 7.49 2.62 -4.20
C VAL A 103 8.62 3.13 -3.29
N SER A 104 9.84 3.28 -3.82
CA SER A 104 10.98 3.79 -3.06
C SER A 104 10.79 5.22 -2.60
N GLU A 105 10.22 6.08 -3.44
CA GLU A 105 9.89 7.46 -3.06
C GLU A 105 8.95 7.50 -1.85
N PHE A 106 7.89 6.68 -1.87
CA PHE A 106 6.94 6.60 -0.78
C PHE A 106 7.63 6.20 0.54
N PHE A 107 8.42 5.13 0.54
CA PHE A 107 9.07 4.66 1.76
C PHE A 107 10.15 5.61 2.28
N ASN A 108 10.91 6.26 1.38
CA ASN A 108 11.87 7.27 1.79
C ASN A 108 11.18 8.45 2.50
N ARG A 109 10.08 8.96 1.93
CA ARG A 109 9.28 10.01 2.58
C ARG A 109 8.71 9.56 3.92
N LEU A 110 8.16 8.34 3.98
CA LEU A 110 7.61 7.77 5.20
C LEU A 110 8.67 7.68 6.31
N LEU A 111 9.88 7.25 5.97
CA LEU A 111 11.01 7.19 6.90
C LEU A 111 11.45 8.59 7.36
N GLU A 112 11.59 9.54 6.43
CA GLU A 112 11.96 10.92 6.75
C GLU A 112 10.95 11.56 7.70
N ASP A 113 9.65 11.38 7.44
CA ASP A 113 8.58 11.92 8.28
C ASP A 113 8.63 11.30 9.68
N ASN A 114 8.75 9.97 9.79
CA ASN A 114 8.86 9.28 11.08
C ASN A 114 10.09 9.70 11.89
N ILE A 115 11.25 9.94 11.25
CA ILE A 115 12.45 10.46 11.92
C ILE A 115 12.17 11.86 12.47
N ARG A 116 11.56 12.75 11.67
CA ARG A 116 11.23 14.12 12.09
C ARG A 116 10.25 14.14 13.26
N TYR A 117 9.22 13.30 13.23
CA TYR A 117 8.25 13.21 14.33
C TYR A 117 8.90 12.72 15.63
N ARG A 118 9.88 11.83 15.55
CA ARG A 118 10.61 11.34 16.72
C ARG A 118 11.52 12.41 17.33
N ASP A 119 12.16 13.25 16.51
CA ASP A 119 13.03 14.34 16.98
C ASP A 119 12.23 15.52 17.57
N ALA A 120 10.92 15.59 17.32
CA ALA A 120 10.02 16.61 17.84
C ALA A 120 9.36 16.26 19.18
N LEU A 121 9.57 15.05 19.71
CA LEU A 121 9.07 14.55 21.00
C LEU A 121 10.16 14.56 22.08
#